data_AF-A0A835PF06-F1
#
_entry.id   AF-A0A835PF06-F1
#
_cell.length_a   1.000
_cell.length_b   1.000
_cell.length_c   1.000
_cell.angle_alpha   90.00
_cell.angle_beta   90.00
_cell.angle_gamma   90.00
#
_symmetry.space_group_name_H-M   'P 1'
#
loop_
_entity.id
_entity.type
_entity.pdbx_description
1 polymer ?
#
loop_
_entity_poly.entity_id
_entity_poly.type
_entity_poly.pdbx_seq_one_letter_code
_entity_poly.pdbx_strand_id
1 'polypeptide(L)'
;MRVLVSSSAGPVEARHRNTASDEASKRKHHRNRDLKDVNKFIVPFHERSSSCKLRVLNSTLLIIICGAFLMYIFSPVSNNEHSPMSPSRSRFLDIGWLWEKPVFDSRYLSDLNVNWTQISTSVAKLNARKRNIKVGLLNFNITEINFWQQLLNRAELLVLHLEAVKANLTWEDLYPEWIDEEDSEVPTCPDLPDPTVPRNARFDLIAVKLPCKKTSKNWSRDVARLHLQLTAAKLAVQSGVGQFQAHVLFVTNCFPMPNLFSCKDLVMHEGHSWLYNPVPGVLQDKISLPVGSCKLAVPLETNVRPYLPGNGRRREAYATILHSAHIYVCGAIAAAQSIRLVGSTRELVILVDETITSHHRNGLAAAGWEVRTIQRIRNPKAERDAYNEWNYSKFRLWQLTDYDKIIFIDADLLILRNIDFLFSMPEISATGNNATLFNSGVMVLEPSNCTFRC
;
A
#
# COMPACT_ATOMS: atom_id res chain seq x y z
N MET A 1 -11.53 -63.61 -22.34
CA MET A 1 -10.72 -64.82 -22.66
C MET A 1 -9.43 -64.36 -23.32
N ARG A 2 -8.28 -65.05 -23.13
CA ARG A 2 -6.97 -64.59 -23.65
C ARG A 2 -6.67 -65.18 -25.04
N VAL A 3 -6.00 -64.40 -25.89
CA VAL A 3 -5.08 -64.90 -26.96
C VAL A 3 -3.84 -64.00 -26.92
N LEU A 4 -2.65 -64.58 -27.14
CA LEU A 4 -1.35 -63.91 -26.90
C LEU A 4 -0.27 -64.55 -27.79
N VAL A 5 0.22 -63.83 -28.81
CA VAL A 5 1.28 -64.23 -29.77
C VAL A 5 1.96 -62.91 -30.20
N SER A 6 3.05 -62.44 -29.58
CA SER A 6 4.47 -62.86 -29.63
C SER A 6 5.29 -62.17 -30.75
N SER A 7 6.55 -61.85 -30.45
CA SER A 7 7.41 -60.91 -31.19
C SER A 7 8.51 -61.57 -32.06
N SER A 8 8.98 -60.82 -33.07
CA SER A 8 10.32 -60.98 -33.69
C SER A 8 10.91 -59.60 -34.02
N ALA A 9 12.23 -59.50 -34.30
CA ALA A 9 12.94 -58.22 -34.32
C ALA A 9 14.11 -58.14 -35.34
N GLY A 10 14.44 -56.91 -35.75
CA GLY A 10 15.62 -56.55 -36.55
C GLY A 10 15.42 -56.56 -38.08
N PRO A 11 16.33 -55.95 -38.88
CA PRO A 11 17.63 -55.35 -38.50
C PRO A 11 17.63 -53.79 -38.53
N VAL A 12 18.81 -53.19 -38.75
CA VAL A 12 19.18 -51.78 -38.47
C VAL A 12 19.56 -51.02 -39.76
N GLU A 13 19.46 -49.68 -39.74
CA GLU A 13 20.13 -48.61 -40.56
C GLU A 13 19.13 -47.58 -41.13
N ALA A 14 19.45 -46.29 -41.31
CA ALA A 14 20.53 -45.46 -40.75
C ALA A 14 20.13 -43.95 -40.70
N ARG A 15 20.96 -43.15 -40.03
CA ARG A 15 20.89 -41.69 -39.78
C ARG A 15 20.26 -40.83 -40.89
N HIS A 16 19.44 -39.86 -40.49
CA HIS A 16 19.85 -38.45 -40.60
C HIS A 16 19.21 -37.60 -39.49
N ARG A 17 19.95 -36.59 -39.01
CA ARG A 17 19.57 -35.70 -37.91
C ARG A 17 19.78 -34.27 -38.39
N ASN A 18 18.78 -33.41 -38.25
CA ASN A 18 18.93 -31.95 -38.32
C ASN A 18 18.31 -31.35 -37.05
N THR A 19 18.93 -30.29 -36.54
CA THR A 19 18.71 -29.79 -35.18
C THR A 19 18.22 -28.35 -35.20
N ALA A 20 17.16 -28.08 -34.45
CA ALA A 20 16.86 -26.76 -33.87
C ALA A 20 16.92 -26.92 -32.34
N SER A 21 17.38 -25.90 -31.62
CA SER A 21 17.71 -26.04 -30.19
C SER A 21 16.62 -25.49 -29.29
N ASP A 22 16.16 -26.32 -28.36
CA ASP A 22 15.74 -25.83 -27.05
C ASP A 22 16.99 -25.37 -26.28
N GLU A 23 16.90 -24.25 -25.56
CA GLU A 23 17.88 -23.82 -24.56
C GLU A 23 17.09 -23.30 -23.35
N ALA A 24 16.95 -24.16 -22.34
CA ALA A 24 16.20 -23.87 -21.13
C ALA A 24 17.03 -24.20 -19.88
N SER A 25 17.24 -23.17 -19.05
CA SER A 25 17.43 -23.27 -17.61
C SER A 25 18.55 -24.20 -17.08
N LYS A 26 19.75 -23.64 -16.85
CA LYS A 26 20.62 -24.01 -15.71
C LYS A 26 21.55 -22.88 -15.27
N ARG A 27 21.36 -22.41 -14.02
CA ARG A 27 22.43 -21.89 -13.17
C ARG A 27 22.31 -22.56 -11.80
N LYS A 28 23.42 -23.06 -11.26
CA LYS A 28 23.50 -23.67 -9.92
C LYS A 28 24.84 -23.31 -9.31
N HIS A 29 24.87 -22.98 -8.02
CA HIS A 29 26.10 -22.62 -7.32
C HIS A 29 26.97 -23.85 -7.00
N HIS A 30 28.29 -23.67 -7.08
CA HIS A 30 29.35 -24.07 -6.13
C HIS A 30 30.72 -23.88 -6.82
N ARG A 31 31.89 -23.89 -6.16
CA ARG A 31 32.36 -23.50 -4.80
C ARG A 31 33.87 -23.84 -4.82
N ASN A 32 34.78 -22.89 -4.60
CA ASN A 32 36.22 -23.13 -4.83
C ASN A 32 36.90 -23.99 -3.75
N ARG A 33 37.75 -24.93 -4.21
CA ARG A 33 38.94 -25.61 -3.60
C ARG A 33 39.27 -26.84 -4.48
N ASP A 34 40.50 -27.31 -4.69
CA ASP A 34 41.81 -26.86 -4.17
C ASP A 34 42.95 -27.08 -5.21
N LEU A 35 43.94 -26.18 -5.11
CA LEU A 35 45.39 -26.38 -5.21
C LEU A 35 45.99 -27.62 -5.95
N LYS A 36 46.93 -27.36 -6.87
CA LYS A 36 48.18 -28.14 -6.94
C LYS A 36 49.38 -27.33 -7.43
N ASP A 37 50.52 -27.63 -6.83
CA ASP A 37 51.81 -26.92 -6.87
C ASP A 37 52.73 -27.42 -8.01
N VAL A 38 53.88 -26.75 -8.26
CA VAL A 38 55.20 -27.38 -8.58
C VAL A 38 56.35 -26.35 -8.84
N ASN A 39 57.43 -26.48 -8.04
CA ASN A 39 58.85 -26.09 -8.25
C ASN A 39 59.26 -24.59 -8.33
N LYS A 40 60.12 -24.08 -7.41
CA LYS A 40 61.63 -24.03 -7.39
C LYS A 40 62.25 -23.05 -8.42
N PHE A 41 63.29 -22.22 -8.18
CA PHE A 41 64.29 -21.96 -7.10
C PHE A 41 64.70 -20.44 -7.19
N ILE A 42 65.67 -19.77 -6.51
CA ILE A 42 66.74 -20.07 -5.50
C ILE A 42 67.04 -18.79 -4.63
N VAL A 43 68.03 -18.80 -3.71
CA VAL A 43 68.46 -17.63 -2.88
C VAL A 43 70.00 -17.50 -2.80
N PRO A 44 70.56 -16.27 -2.73
CA PRO A 44 71.81 -16.01 -1.98
C PRO A 44 71.81 -14.71 -1.10
N PHE A 45 72.86 -14.53 -0.29
CA PHE A 45 73.13 -13.42 0.66
C PHE A 45 74.51 -12.73 0.30
N HIS A 46 75.22 -11.87 1.05
CA HIS A 46 75.25 -11.47 2.48
C HIS A 46 76.03 -10.13 2.71
N GLU A 47 75.52 -9.19 3.54
CA GLU A 47 76.28 -8.13 4.28
C GLU A 47 77.10 -7.05 3.49
N ARG A 48 77.67 -5.95 4.05
CA ARG A 48 77.74 -5.38 5.43
C ARG A 48 77.95 -3.82 5.48
N SER A 49 77.46 -3.18 6.56
CA SER A 49 78.03 -2.03 7.30
C SER A 49 77.98 -0.54 6.83
N SER A 50 77.61 0.34 7.78
CA SER A 50 78.20 1.66 8.14
C SER A 50 78.19 2.88 7.16
N SER A 51 77.97 4.15 7.57
CA SER A 51 77.61 4.73 8.90
C SER A 51 77.02 6.17 8.86
N CYS A 52 76.29 6.54 9.93
CA CYS A 52 76.18 7.88 10.58
C CYS A 52 75.64 9.14 9.83
N LYS A 53 74.44 9.62 10.19
CA LYS A 53 74.22 10.90 10.95
C LYS A 53 72.74 11.14 11.37
N LEU A 54 72.51 12.21 12.14
CA LEU A 54 71.33 12.44 13.02
C LEU A 54 70.44 13.64 12.57
N ARG A 55 69.24 13.73 13.16
CA ARG A 55 68.24 14.85 13.17
C ARG A 55 67.20 14.92 12.03
N VAL A 56 66.03 14.27 12.19
CA VAL A 56 64.66 14.88 12.12
C VAL A 56 63.67 13.93 12.84
N LEU A 57 63.47 14.05 14.16
CA LEU A 57 62.38 13.31 14.86
C LEU A 57 62.03 13.89 16.25
N ASN A 58 61.57 15.14 16.32
CA ASN A 58 61.01 15.72 17.56
C ASN A 58 59.83 16.69 17.34
N SER A 59 59.72 17.31 16.16
CA SER A 59 58.74 18.37 15.90
C SER A 59 57.28 17.89 15.79
N THR A 60 57.05 16.63 15.40
CA THR A 60 55.71 16.08 15.16
C THR A 60 54.94 15.79 16.45
N LEU A 61 55.61 15.27 17.47
CA LEU A 61 54.98 14.88 18.74
C LEU A 61 54.47 16.11 19.52
N LEU A 62 55.21 17.22 19.46
CA LEU A 62 54.87 18.47 20.16
C LEU A 62 53.55 19.08 19.65
N ILE A 63 53.30 19.01 18.34
CA ILE A 63 52.08 19.55 17.70
C ILE A 63 50.84 18.80 18.18
N ILE A 64 50.92 17.46 18.30
CA ILE A 64 49.82 16.61 18.77
C ILE A 64 49.45 16.94 20.22
N ILE A 65 50.46 17.13 21.08
CA ILE A 65 50.27 17.48 22.50
C ILE A 65 49.60 18.85 22.65
N CYS A 66 50.04 19.86 21.91
CA CYS A 66 49.42 21.20 21.92
C CYS A 66 47.97 21.19 21.41
N GLY A 67 47.67 20.39 20.38
CA GLY A 67 46.31 20.24 19.85
C GLY A 67 45.33 19.65 20.86
N ALA A 68 45.76 18.62 21.60
CA ALA A 68 44.96 18.03 22.68
C ALA A 68 44.70 19.02 23.83
N PHE A 69 45.72 19.80 24.21
CA PHE A 69 45.60 20.79 25.30
C PHE A 69 44.61 21.91 24.97
N LEU A 70 44.56 22.39 23.72
CA LEU A 70 43.62 23.42 23.30
C LEU A 70 42.16 22.94 23.32
N MET A 71 41.88 21.69 22.93
CA MET A 71 40.53 21.11 23.04
C MET A 71 40.04 20.99 24.49
N TYR A 72 40.95 20.73 25.44
CA TYR A 72 40.59 20.61 26.86
C TYR A 72 40.26 21.96 27.52
N ILE A 73 40.78 23.07 26.99
CA ILE A 73 40.56 24.43 27.55
C ILE A 73 39.26 25.07 27.05
N PHE A 74 38.78 24.71 25.85
CA PHE A 74 37.64 25.38 25.20
C PHE A 74 36.29 24.65 25.28
N SER A 75 36.14 23.68 26.20
CA SER A 75 34.87 22.98 26.44
C SER A 75 34.11 23.60 27.64
N PRO A 76 32.98 24.31 27.43
CA PRO A 76 32.21 24.88 28.53
C PRO A 76 31.37 23.80 29.25
N VAL A 77 31.69 23.54 30.51
CA VAL A 77 30.91 22.67 31.40
C VAL A 77 29.90 23.51 32.19
N SER A 78 28.63 23.11 32.17
CA SER A 78 27.64 23.52 33.19
C SER A 78 27.40 22.36 34.15
N ASN A 79 27.55 22.61 35.45
CA ASN A 79 27.48 21.56 36.48
C ASN A 79 26.04 21.14 36.77
N ASN A 80 25.87 19.84 37.07
CA ASN A 80 24.73 19.33 37.84
C ASN A 80 25.13 19.21 39.31
N GLU A 81 24.30 19.72 40.22
CA GLU A 81 24.29 19.36 41.65
C GLU A 81 22.87 18.94 42.05
N HIS A 82 22.70 18.27 43.19
CA HIS A 82 21.43 17.67 43.61
C HIS A 82 21.11 17.88 45.10
N SER A 83 20.05 18.66 45.35
CA SER A 83 19.18 18.62 46.56
C SER A 83 19.83 19.03 47.92
N PRO A 84 19.04 19.27 48.99
CA PRO A 84 17.58 19.16 49.15
C PRO A 84 16.86 20.43 49.71
N MET A 85 15.60 20.25 50.15
CA MET A 85 14.72 21.11 50.97
C MET A 85 13.81 22.15 50.28
N SER A 86 12.57 22.19 50.77
CA SER A 86 11.51 23.17 50.50
C SER A 86 11.27 24.01 51.79
N PRO A 87 10.60 25.19 51.76
CA PRO A 87 9.13 25.21 51.62
C PRO A 87 8.47 26.46 50.96
N SER A 88 7.14 26.38 50.83
CA SER A 88 6.14 27.46 50.74
C SER A 88 6.04 28.39 49.50
N ARG A 89 5.00 28.13 48.70
CA ARG A 89 3.96 29.07 48.21
C ARG A 89 4.35 30.53 47.87
N SER A 90 4.08 30.91 46.62
CA SER A 90 2.89 31.75 46.32
C SER A 90 2.48 31.63 44.84
N ARG A 91 1.36 32.22 44.44
CA ARG A 91 0.75 32.05 43.10
C ARG A 91 1.27 33.11 42.12
N PHE A 92 1.84 32.69 41.00
CA PHE A 92 1.80 33.45 39.74
C PHE A 92 1.54 32.51 38.57
N LEU A 93 1.01 33.05 37.47
CA LEU A 93 0.51 32.27 36.33
C LEU A 93 1.65 31.73 35.48
N ASP A 94 1.56 30.45 35.11
CA ASP A 94 2.50 29.82 34.18
C ASP A 94 2.20 30.27 32.74
N ILE A 95 3.19 30.88 32.09
CA ILE A 95 3.15 31.35 30.69
C ILE A 95 4.36 30.76 29.92
N GLY A 96 4.86 29.58 30.34
CA GLY A 96 6.03 28.94 29.74
C GLY A 96 5.84 28.47 28.28
N TRP A 97 4.60 28.24 27.85
CA TRP A 97 4.27 27.56 26.58
C TRP A 97 4.55 28.32 25.27
N LEU A 98 5.15 29.52 25.31
CA LEU A 98 5.21 30.42 24.14
C LEU A 98 6.53 30.39 23.34
N TRP A 99 7.55 29.66 23.79
CA TRP A 99 8.92 29.76 23.21
C TRP A 99 9.58 28.44 22.79
N GLU A 100 8.94 27.29 22.98
CA GLU A 100 9.28 26.10 22.17
C GLU A 100 8.66 26.25 20.79
N LYS A 101 9.49 26.54 19.77
CA LYS A 101 9.07 26.46 18.37
C LYS A 101 8.73 25.00 18.07
N PRO A 102 7.50 24.66 17.63
CA PRO A 102 7.22 23.30 17.19
C PRO A 102 8.17 22.91 16.07
N VAL A 103 8.80 21.74 16.18
CA VAL A 103 9.65 21.20 15.11
C VAL A 103 8.74 20.68 14.01
N PHE A 104 8.29 21.61 13.15
CA PHE A 104 7.40 21.29 12.03
C PHE A 104 8.12 20.37 11.04
N ASP A 105 7.74 19.09 11.04
CA ASP A 105 8.18 18.11 10.06
C ASP A 105 7.73 18.56 8.65
N SER A 106 8.70 18.84 7.79
CA SER A 106 8.49 19.34 6.43
C SER A 106 7.74 18.35 5.53
N ARG A 107 7.60 17.08 5.91
CA ARG A 107 6.77 16.10 5.21
C ARG A 107 5.27 16.42 5.29
N TYR A 108 4.81 17.08 6.35
CA TYR A 108 3.40 17.41 6.58
C TYR A 108 2.96 18.72 5.90
N LEU A 109 3.92 19.57 5.52
CA LEU A 109 3.64 20.87 4.90
C LEU A 109 2.96 20.71 3.53
N SER A 110 1.97 21.57 3.26
CA SER A 110 1.18 21.56 2.03
C SER A 110 1.19 22.94 1.37
N ASP A 111 1.89 23.04 0.24
CA ASP A 111 2.09 24.25 -0.57
C ASP A 111 0.81 24.76 -1.27
N LEU A 112 -0.32 24.09 -1.05
CA LEU A 112 -1.61 24.47 -1.60
C LEU A 112 -2.19 25.68 -0.85
N ASN A 113 -2.40 26.79 -1.56
CA ASN A 113 -3.26 27.88 -1.09
C ASN A 113 -4.72 27.43 -1.09
N VAL A 114 -5.43 27.58 0.04
CA VAL A 114 -6.82 27.15 0.20
C VAL A 114 -7.76 28.08 -0.55
N ASN A 115 -8.58 27.53 -1.45
CA ASN A 115 -9.63 28.29 -2.14
C ASN A 115 -10.94 28.27 -1.33
N TRP A 116 -11.18 29.31 -0.54
CA TRP A 116 -12.30 29.39 0.40
C TRP A 116 -13.69 29.36 -0.25
N THR A 117 -13.85 29.67 -1.54
CA THR A 117 -15.13 29.51 -2.23
C THR A 117 -15.50 28.03 -2.38
N GLN A 118 -14.55 27.19 -2.82
CA GLN A 118 -14.72 25.73 -2.92
C GLN A 118 -15.00 25.10 -1.55
N ILE A 119 -14.33 25.59 -0.49
CA ILE A 119 -14.61 25.16 0.89
C ILE A 119 -16.04 25.55 1.30
N SER A 120 -16.48 26.77 1.00
CA SER A 120 -17.85 27.22 1.27
C SER A 120 -18.89 26.38 0.54
N THR A 121 -18.71 26.10 -0.77
CA THR A 121 -19.57 25.18 -1.54
C THR A 121 -19.61 23.79 -0.89
N SER A 122 -18.46 23.29 -0.44
CA SER A 122 -18.35 21.97 0.19
C SER A 122 -19.10 21.91 1.52
N VAL A 123 -18.96 22.93 2.37
CA VAL A 123 -19.68 23.00 3.66
C VAL A 123 -21.17 23.22 3.45
N ALA A 124 -21.59 23.95 2.41
CA ALA A 124 -23.00 24.13 2.06
C ALA A 124 -23.70 22.82 1.61
N LYS A 125 -22.96 21.76 1.27
CA LYS A 125 -23.51 20.40 1.06
C LYS A 125 -23.79 19.65 2.37
N LEU A 126 -23.15 20.03 3.48
CA LEU A 126 -23.40 19.43 4.78
C LEU A 126 -24.79 19.84 5.27
N ASN A 127 -25.56 18.85 5.75
CA ASN A 127 -26.98 18.96 6.10
C ASN A 127 -27.40 20.34 6.64
N ALA A 128 -28.01 21.16 5.77
CA ALA A 128 -28.42 22.56 6.00
C ALA A 128 -29.52 22.77 7.07
N ARG A 129 -29.75 21.77 7.94
CA ARG A 129 -30.68 21.78 9.07
C ARG A 129 -29.97 21.82 10.43
N LYS A 130 -28.69 21.43 10.54
CA LYS A 130 -27.92 21.61 11.78
C LYS A 130 -27.44 23.06 11.89
N ARG A 131 -27.94 23.78 12.91
CA ARG A 131 -27.51 25.17 13.21
C ARG A 131 -26.10 25.26 13.81
N ASN A 132 -25.69 24.23 14.54
CA ASN A 132 -24.36 24.08 15.12
C ASN A 132 -23.79 22.77 14.58
N ILE A 133 -22.65 22.84 13.89
CA ILE A 133 -21.88 21.68 13.42
C ILE A 133 -20.56 21.60 14.19
N LYS A 134 -20.09 20.39 14.50
CA LYS A 134 -18.77 20.17 15.10
C LYS A 134 -17.75 19.89 14.01
N VAL A 135 -16.65 20.64 13.97
CA VAL A 135 -15.66 20.57 12.89
C VAL A 135 -14.26 20.34 13.47
N GLY A 136 -13.66 19.20 13.13
CA GLY A 136 -12.25 18.92 13.41
C GLY A 136 -11.38 19.47 12.29
N LEU A 137 -10.40 20.31 12.62
CA LEU A 137 -9.41 20.85 11.68
C LEU A 137 -8.05 20.16 11.89
N LEU A 138 -7.52 19.52 10.85
CA LEU A 138 -6.23 18.83 10.89
C LEU A 138 -5.26 19.38 9.84
N ASN A 139 -4.02 19.68 10.26
CA ASN A 139 -2.91 20.14 9.42
C ASN A 139 -3.14 21.45 8.64
N PHE A 140 -4.04 22.33 9.12
CA PHE A 140 -4.15 23.71 8.66
C PHE A 140 -3.22 24.63 9.44
N ASN A 141 -2.74 25.71 8.80
CA ASN A 141 -1.95 26.74 9.49
C ASN A 141 -2.84 27.75 10.24
N ILE A 142 -2.23 28.64 11.04
CA ILE A 142 -2.95 29.58 11.91
C ILE A 142 -3.86 30.54 11.11
N THR A 143 -3.42 31.03 9.95
CA THR A 143 -4.25 31.94 9.13
C THR A 143 -5.42 31.20 8.49
N GLU A 144 -5.23 29.95 8.05
CA GLU A 144 -6.29 29.08 7.56
C GLU A 144 -7.32 28.73 8.66
N ILE A 145 -6.87 28.48 9.90
CA ILE A 145 -7.76 28.27 11.06
C ILE A 145 -8.61 29.52 11.33
N ASN A 146 -8.04 30.72 11.21
CA ASN A 146 -8.80 31.97 11.37
C ASN A 146 -9.84 32.15 10.25
N PHE A 147 -9.54 31.78 8.99
CA PHE A 147 -10.52 31.78 7.91
C PHE A 147 -11.64 30.75 8.13
N TRP A 148 -11.33 29.55 8.65
CA TRP A 148 -12.36 28.59 9.06
C TRP A 148 -13.31 29.15 10.13
N GLN A 149 -12.79 29.89 11.12
CA GLN A 149 -13.60 30.56 12.15
C GLN A 149 -14.49 31.66 11.57
N GLN A 150 -14.00 32.44 10.59
CA GLN A 150 -14.79 33.46 9.91
C GLN A 150 -15.91 32.84 9.05
N LEU A 151 -15.59 31.79 8.29
CA LEU A 151 -16.55 31.07 7.45
C LEU A 151 -17.65 30.39 8.28
N LEU A 152 -17.29 29.79 9.42
CA LEU A 152 -18.18 28.98 10.25
C LEU A 152 -18.37 29.57 11.65
N ASN A 153 -18.75 30.84 11.73
CA ASN A 153 -18.95 31.59 12.99
C ASN A 153 -20.02 31.05 13.97
N ARG A 154 -20.69 29.94 13.65
CA ARG A 154 -21.65 29.20 14.50
C ARG A 154 -21.26 27.73 14.71
N ALA A 155 -20.13 27.28 14.17
CA ALA A 155 -19.61 25.93 14.35
C ALA A 155 -18.72 25.84 15.60
N GLU A 156 -18.67 24.65 16.18
CA GLU A 156 -17.68 24.31 17.20
C GLU A 156 -16.44 23.77 16.48
N LEU A 157 -15.41 24.62 16.35
CA LEU A 157 -14.16 24.30 15.67
C LEU A 157 -13.12 23.80 16.67
N LEU A 158 -12.63 22.58 16.48
CA LEU A 158 -11.54 22.00 17.26
C LEU A 158 -10.32 21.79 16.36
N VAL A 159 -9.20 22.45 16.71
CA VAL A 159 -7.91 22.20 16.06
C VAL A 159 -7.34 20.90 16.63
N LEU A 160 -7.11 19.93 15.76
CA LEU A 160 -6.61 18.60 16.12
C LEU A 160 -5.09 18.58 15.98
N HIS A 161 -4.39 18.37 17.10
CA HIS A 161 -2.96 18.14 17.09
C HIS A 161 -2.66 16.66 16.79
N LEU A 162 -1.67 16.44 15.93
CA LEU A 162 -1.17 15.13 15.52
C LEU A 162 0.35 15.20 15.57
N GLU A 163 0.98 14.28 16.30
CA GLU A 163 2.43 14.20 16.39
C GLU A 163 3.03 13.72 15.06
N ALA A 164 4.21 14.22 14.70
CA ALA A 164 4.89 13.77 13.51
C ALA A 164 5.48 12.36 13.74
N VAL A 165 5.21 11.44 12.80
CA VAL A 165 5.92 10.14 12.74
C VAL A 165 7.43 10.34 12.75
N LYS A 166 8.19 9.36 13.24
CA LYS A 166 9.66 9.45 13.36
C LYS A 166 10.31 9.95 12.06
N ALA A 167 11.28 10.85 12.18
CA ALA A 167 11.88 11.57 11.04
C ALA A 167 12.57 10.64 10.02
N ASN A 168 13.08 9.50 10.48
CA ASN A 168 13.71 8.47 9.65
C ASN A 168 12.71 7.51 8.98
N LEU A 169 11.41 7.57 9.30
CA LEU A 169 10.43 6.63 8.76
C LEU A 169 10.15 6.88 7.26
N THR A 170 10.49 5.91 6.43
CA THR A 170 10.29 5.89 4.98
C THR A 170 8.99 5.17 4.58
N TRP A 171 8.69 5.11 3.28
CA TRP A 171 7.58 4.28 2.80
C TRP A 171 7.97 2.79 2.80
N GLU A 172 9.24 2.53 2.52
CA GLU A 172 9.86 1.22 2.41
C GLU A 172 9.97 0.50 3.77
N ASP A 173 10.07 1.23 4.89
CA ASP A 173 9.96 0.67 6.25
C ASP A 173 8.55 0.16 6.60
N LEU A 174 7.52 0.74 5.99
CA LEU A 174 6.12 0.30 6.15
C LEU A 174 5.80 -0.81 5.15
N TYR A 175 6.18 -0.62 3.90
CA TYR A 175 5.89 -1.53 2.79
C TYR A 175 7.20 -1.93 2.09
N PRO A 176 8.00 -2.82 2.70
CA PRO A 176 9.20 -3.38 2.09
C PRO A 176 8.88 -4.23 0.85
N GLU A 177 9.89 -4.48 0.02
CA GLU A 177 9.77 -5.31 -1.18
C GLU A 177 9.67 -6.81 -0.86
N TRP A 178 10.44 -7.27 0.14
CA TRP A 178 10.43 -8.64 0.65
C TRP A 178 10.17 -8.62 2.16
N ILE A 179 9.49 -9.66 2.64
CA ILE A 179 9.43 -10.02 4.07
C ILE A 179 10.22 -11.31 4.16
N ASP A 180 11.15 -11.41 5.11
CA ASP A 180 11.75 -12.69 5.44
C ASP A 180 10.80 -13.41 6.42
N GLU A 181 10.17 -14.49 5.94
CA GLU A 181 9.29 -15.35 6.75
C GLU A 181 10.07 -16.51 7.41
N GLU A 182 11.38 -16.65 7.13
CA GLU A 182 12.27 -17.65 7.74
C GLU A 182 13.15 -17.07 8.86
N ASP A 183 13.26 -15.74 8.97
CA ASP A 183 13.99 -15.07 10.06
C ASP A 183 13.31 -15.28 11.43
N SER A 184 14.12 -15.40 12.47
CA SER A 184 13.71 -15.61 13.85
C SER A 184 13.44 -14.29 14.62
N GLU A 185 13.87 -13.15 14.10
CA GLU A 185 13.60 -11.84 14.71
C GLU A 185 12.22 -11.28 14.29
N VAL A 186 11.32 -11.09 15.26
CA VAL A 186 9.98 -10.55 15.00
C VAL A 186 10.08 -9.09 14.54
N PRO A 187 9.61 -8.73 13.33
CA PRO A 187 9.76 -7.38 12.80
C PRO A 187 9.03 -6.34 13.66
N THR A 188 9.81 -5.40 14.23
CA THR A 188 9.25 -4.33 15.06
C THR A 188 8.55 -3.29 14.20
N CYS A 189 7.22 -3.27 14.26
CA CYS A 189 6.44 -2.29 13.49
C CYS A 189 6.76 -0.84 13.85
N PRO A 190 6.88 0.04 12.84
CA PRO A 190 6.79 1.48 13.03
C PRO A 190 5.45 1.87 13.69
N ASP A 191 5.52 2.82 14.61
CA ASP A 191 4.34 3.39 15.25
C ASP A 191 3.87 4.66 14.52
N LEU A 192 2.56 4.90 14.53
CA LEU A 192 1.87 5.99 13.86
C LEU A 192 0.98 6.69 14.90
N PRO A 193 1.47 7.76 15.56
CA PRO A 193 0.88 8.29 16.79
C PRO A 193 -0.48 8.93 16.55
N ASP A 194 -1.49 8.49 17.30
CA ASP A 194 -2.86 8.98 17.15
C ASP A 194 -3.05 10.42 17.67
N PRO A 195 -4.03 11.18 17.11
CA PRO A 195 -4.26 12.57 17.49
C PRO A 195 -4.74 12.71 18.93
N THR A 196 -4.41 13.83 19.58
CA THR A 196 -4.88 14.13 20.94
C THR A 196 -6.33 14.62 20.93
N VAL A 197 -7.27 13.67 21.05
CA VAL A 197 -8.72 13.90 20.96
C VAL A 197 -9.38 13.79 22.34
N PRO A 198 -10.25 14.74 22.75
CA PRO A 198 -11.05 14.59 23.97
C PRO A 198 -11.92 13.32 23.91
N ARG A 199 -11.96 12.53 25.01
CA ARG A 199 -12.51 11.14 25.04
C ARG A 199 -13.96 10.93 24.58
N ASN A 200 -14.73 11.99 24.30
CA ASN A 200 -16.08 11.92 23.73
C ASN A 200 -16.32 12.94 22.58
N ALA A 201 -15.26 13.50 21.98
CA ALA A 201 -15.40 14.37 20.82
C ALA A 201 -15.98 13.59 19.63
N ARG A 202 -16.89 14.23 18.89
CA ARG A 202 -17.48 13.73 17.65
C ARG A 202 -17.63 14.90 16.69
N PHE A 203 -17.42 14.64 15.41
CA PHE A 203 -17.42 15.66 14.37
C PHE A 203 -18.51 15.41 13.34
N ASP A 204 -19.15 16.48 12.87
CA ASP A 204 -19.95 16.49 11.65
C ASP A 204 -19.06 16.54 10.41
N LEU A 205 -17.93 17.23 10.52
CA LEU A 205 -16.91 17.40 9.49
C LEU A 205 -15.51 17.22 10.06
N ILE A 206 -14.67 16.43 9.38
CA ILE A 206 -13.23 16.35 9.62
C ILE A 206 -12.56 16.93 8.39
N ALA A 207 -12.08 18.17 8.48
CA ALA A 207 -11.36 18.84 7.42
C ALA A 207 -9.86 18.60 7.60
N VAL A 208 -9.17 18.22 6.52
CA VAL A 208 -7.75 17.86 6.54
C VAL A 208 -7.03 18.45 5.33
N LYS A 209 -5.99 19.25 5.57
CA LYS A 209 -5.09 19.70 4.51
C LYS A 209 -4.00 18.64 4.29
N LEU A 210 -3.87 18.10 3.08
CA LEU A 210 -2.86 17.05 2.81
C LEU A 210 -1.65 17.59 2.03
N PRO A 211 -0.41 17.15 2.36
CA PRO A 211 0.77 17.38 1.53
C PRO A 211 0.61 16.70 0.15
N CYS A 212 1.22 17.26 -0.88
CA CYS A 212 1.05 16.81 -2.26
C CYS A 212 2.23 17.23 -3.17
N LYS A 213 3.27 16.39 -3.23
CA LYS A 213 4.49 16.63 -4.02
C LYS A 213 4.30 16.17 -5.47
N LYS A 214 3.34 16.76 -6.22
CA LYS A 214 2.92 16.34 -7.59
C LYS A 214 4.05 16.12 -8.60
N THR A 215 5.18 16.81 -8.45
CA THR A 215 6.37 16.69 -9.30
C THR A 215 7.17 15.41 -9.04
N SER A 216 6.99 14.77 -7.88
CA SER A 216 7.55 13.44 -7.59
C SER A 216 6.70 12.36 -8.26
N LYS A 217 7.37 11.40 -8.92
CA LYS A 217 6.74 10.17 -9.43
C LYS A 217 6.02 9.37 -8.34
N ASN A 218 6.46 9.51 -7.09
CA ASN A 218 6.00 8.72 -5.94
C ASN A 218 5.15 9.55 -4.96
N TRP A 219 4.44 10.60 -5.40
CA TRP A 219 3.64 11.46 -4.50
C TRP A 219 2.56 10.72 -3.68
N SER A 220 2.14 9.54 -4.14
CA SER A 220 1.19 8.65 -3.46
C SER A 220 1.84 7.78 -2.36
N ARG A 221 3.17 7.64 -2.38
CA ARG A 221 3.99 6.91 -1.40
C ARG A 221 4.65 7.91 -0.43
N ASP A 222 3.84 8.71 0.25
CA ASP A 222 4.29 9.69 1.24
C ASP A 222 3.70 9.36 2.61
N VAL A 223 4.59 9.17 3.61
CA VAL A 223 4.22 8.68 4.95
C VAL A 223 3.37 9.69 5.71
N ALA A 224 3.64 10.99 5.59
CA ALA A 224 2.82 12.03 6.22
C ALA A 224 1.43 12.11 5.58
N ARG A 225 1.36 11.97 4.25
CA ARG A 225 0.09 11.88 3.51
C ARG A 225 -0.72 10.64 3.91
N LEU A 226 -0.08 9.49 4.09
CA LEU A 226 -0.70 8.26 4.62
C LEU A 226 -1.23 8.49 6.04
N HIS A 227 -0.38 8.99 6.94
CA HIS A 227 -0.70 9.21 8.34
C HIS A 227 -1.94 10.10 8.51
N LEU A 228 -1.94 11.29 7.89
CA LEU A 228 -3.08 12.23 7.94
C LEU A 228 -4.41 11.62 7.45
N GLN A 229 -4.37 10.71 6.47
CA GLN A 229 -5.57 10.04 5.95
C GLN A 229 -6.05 8.89 6.85
N LEU A 230 -5.13 8.15 7.48
CA LEU A 230 -5.46 7.18 8.52
C LEU A 230 -6.06 7.86 9.75
N THR A 231 -5.47 8.96 10.19
CA THR A 231 -6.01 9.82 11.26
C THR A 231 -7.42 10.30 10.93
N ALA A 232 -7.63 10.82 9.71
CA ALA A 232 -8.97 11.23 9.24
C ALA A 232 -9.98 10.08 9.28
N ALA A 233 -9.57 8.87 8.88
CA ALA A 233 -10.42 7.69 8.91
C ALA A 233 -10.79 7.25 10.34
N LYS A 234 -9.81 7.17 11.24
CA LYS A 234 -10.02 6.87 12.67
C LYS A 234 -10.99 7.87 13.32
N LEU A 235 -10.80 9.17 13.08
CA LEU A 235 -11.69 10.24 13.57
C LEU A 235 -13.12 10.12 13.04
N ALA A 236 -13.29 9.73 11.77
CA ALA A 236 -14.60 9.57 11.15
C ALA A 236 -15.35 8.37 11.72
N VAL A 237 -14.65 7.25 11.93
CA VAL A 237 -15.19 6.04 12.58
C VAL A 237 -15.54 6.34 14.04
N GLN A 238 -14.67 6.99 14.81
CA GLN A 238 -14.94 7.40 16.20
C GLN A 238 -16.17 8.33 16.32
N SER A 239 -16.39 9.19 15.32
CA SER A 239 -17.54 10.10 15.28
C SER A 239 -18.84 9.40 14.87
N GLY A 240 -18.76 8.35 14.04
CA GLY A 240 -19.89 7.62 13.49
C GLY A 240 -20.57 6.71 14.51
N VAL A 241 -21.86 6.94 14.78
CA VAL A 241 -22.65 6.14 15.74
C VAL A 241 -24.05 5.87 15.20
N GLY A 242 -24.43 4.60 15.09
CA GLY A 242 -25.71 4.18 14.50
C GLY A 242 -25.79 4.59 13.03
N GLN A 243 -26.75 5.46 12.70
CA GLN A 243 -26.90 6.02 11.35
C GLN A 243 -26.16 7.36 11.16
N PHE A 244 -25.49 7.90 12.18
CA PHE A 244 -24.72 9.14 12.02
C PHE A 244 -23.38 8.87 11.33
N GLN A 245 -23.08 9.65 10.29
CA GLN A 245 -21.88 9.54 9.46
C GLN A 245 -21.16 10.90 9.45
N ALA A 246 -19.89 10.90 9.84
CA ALA A 246 -19.05 12.10 9.81
C ALA A 246 -18.48 12.31 8.42
N HIS A 247 -18.61 13.52 7.87
CA HIS A 247 -18.05 13.83 6.56
C HIS A 247 -16.54 14.09 6.69
N VAL A 248 -15.77 13.71 5.67
CA VAL A 248 -14.32 13.93 5.61
C VAL A 248 -14.01 14.79 4.40
N LEU A 249 -13.31 15.91 4.62
CA LEU A 249 -12.99 16.90 3.59
C LEU A 249 -11.48 17.02 3.42
N PHE A 250 -10.95 16.53 2.30
CA PHE A 250 -9.54 16.69 1.97
C PHE A 250 -9.33 17.93 1.11
N VAL A 251 -8.50 18.84 1.61
CA VAL A 251 -8.05 20.04 0.88
C VAL A 251 -6.67 19.73 0.32
N THR A 252 -6.62 19.33 -0.96
CA THR A 252 -5.39 18.81 -1.57
C THR A 252 -5.40 18.82 -3.09
N ASN A 253 -4.20 18.98 -3.65
CA ASN A 253 -3.95 18.90 -5.09
C ASN A 253 -3.95 17.46 -5.63
N CYS A 254 -3.67 16.47 -4.77
CA CYS A 254 -3.43 15.07 -5.13
C CYS A 254 -4.65 14.21 -4.79
N PHE A 255 -4.93 13.17 -5.58
CA PHE A 255 -6.06 12.26 -5.33
C PHE A 255 -5.97 11.63 -3.92
N PRO A 256 -7.03 11.71 -3.09
CA PRO A 256 -7.09 10.99 -1.81
C PRO A 256 -7.00 9.48 -1.99
N MET A 257 -6.69 8.74 -0.92
CA MET A 257 -6.43 7.30 -1.01
C MET A 257 -7.73 6.51 -1.29
N PRO A 258 -7.91 5.90 -2.48
CA PRO A 258 -9.16 5.25 -2.86
C PRO A 258 -9.52 4.07 -1.96
N ASN A 259 -8.51 3.37 -1.43
CA ASN A 259 -8.69 2.24 -0.53
C ASN A 259 -9.43 2.65 0.76
N LEU A 260 -9.18 3.85 1.29
CA LEU A 260 -9.88 4.39 2.47
C LEU A 260 -11.12 5.21 2.08
N PHE A 261 -11.01 6.07 1.08
CA PHE A 261 -12.04 7.04 0.69
C PHE A 261 -12.46 6.76 -0.75
N SER A 262 -13.44 5.87 -0.92
CA SER A 262 -13.78 5.33 -2.23
C SER A 262 -14.60 6.33 -3.05
N CYS A 263 -14.63 6.12 -4.38
CA CYS A 263 -15.49 6.90 -5.28
C CYS A 263 -17.00 6.76 -4.93
N LYS A 264 -17.40 5.65 -4.27
CA LYS A 264 -18.79 5.44 -3.80
C LYS A 264 -19.17 6.38 -2.65
N ASP A 265 -18.19 6.79 -1.85
CA ASP A 265 -18.37 7.66 -0.67
C ASP A 265 -18.22 9.16 -1.03
N LEU A 266 -17.85 9.49 -2.27
CA LEU A 266 -17.56 10.86 -2.71
C LEU A 266 -18.86 11.66 -2.92
N VAL A 267 -19.10 12.66 -2.06
CA VAL A 267 -20.25 13.58 -2.13
C VAL A 267 -20.00 14.71 -3.12
N MET A 268 -18.77 15.25 -3.15
CA MET A 268 -18.41 16.34 -4.06
C MET A 268 -16.90 16.38 -4.28
N HIS A 269 -16.47 16.65 -5.52
CA HIS A 269 -15.12 17.11 -5.84
C HIS A 269 -15.22 18.43 -6.61
N GLU A 270 -14.59 19.48 -6.10
CA GLU A 270 -14.49 20.78 -6.76
C GLU A 270 -13.06 21.32 -6.62
N GLY A 271 -12.31 21.35 -7.72
CA GLY A 271 -10.93 21.86 -7.78
C GLY A 271 -9.97 21.08 -6.87
N HIS A 272 -9.74 21.59 -5.67
CA HIS A 272 -8.86 21.00 -4.65
C HIS A 272 -9.60 20.50 -3.41
N SER A 273 -10.94 20.58 -3.42
CA SER A 273 -11.83 20.20 -2.33
C SER A 273 -12.46 18.85 -2.62
N TRP A 274 -12.19 17.84 -1.78
CA TRP A 274 -12.72 16.48 -1.91
C TRP A 274 -13.55 16.13 -0.67
N LEU A 275 -14.88 16.12 -0.80
CA LEU A 275 -15.82 15.84 0.28
C LEU A 275 -16.35 14.40 0.17
N TYR A 276 -16.09 13.60 1.19
CA TYR A 276 -16.59 12.24 1.34
C TYR A 276 -17.56 12.12 2.52
N ASN A 277 -18.48 11.16 2.44
CA ASN A 277 -19.34 10.71 3.54
C ASN A 277 -19.18 9.19 3.71
N PRO A 278 -18.06 8.73 4.29
CA PRO A 278 -17.73 7.31 4.34
C PRO A 278 -18.62 6.52 5.30
N VAL A 279 -18.94 5.28 4.94
CA VAL A 279 -19.71 4.36 5.80
C VAL A 279 -18.84 3.89 6.97
N PRO A 280 -19.19 4.18 8.25
CA PRO A 280 -18.30 3.92 9.39
C PRO A 280 -17.92 2.45 9.59
N GLY A 281 -18.81 1.50 9.28
CA GLY A 281 -18.50 0.06 9.37
C GLY A 281 -17.42 -0.37 8.37
N VAL A 282 -17.64 -0.09 7.07
CA VAL A 282 -16.68 -0.40 6.00
C VAL A 282 -15.32 0.27 6.25
N LEU A 283 -15.32 1.50 6.77
CA LEU A 283 -14.10 2.21 7.11
C LEU A 283 -13.42 1.63 8.37
N GLN A 284 -14.19 1.18 9.37
CA GLN A 284 -13.69 0.50 10.57
C GLN A 284 -12.97 -0.80 10.22
N ASP A 285 -13.53 -1.61 9.31
CA ASP A 285 -12.87 -2.85 8.88
C ASP A 285 -11.54 -2.55 8.19
N LYS A 286 -11.52 -1.52 7.32
CA LYS A 286 -10.32 -1.09 6.59
C LYS A 286 -9.21 -0.54 7.50
N ILE A 287 -9.54 0.19 8.57
CA ILE A 287 -8.55 0.64 9.57
C ILE A 287 -8.21 -0.42 10.64
N SER A 288 -8.89 -1.58 10.63
CA SER A 288 -8.54 -2.72 11.48
C SER A 288 -7.43 -3.60 10.89
N LEU A 289 -7.23 -3.50 9.57
CA LEU A 289 -6.06 -4.08 8.90
C LEU A 289 -4.78 -3.35 9.34
N PRO A 290 -3.64 -4.06 9.42
CA PRO A 290 -2.38 -3.43 9.78
C PRO A 290 -1.91 -2.42 8.73
N VAL A 291 -1.24 -1.37 9.20
CA VAL A 291 -0.54 -0.42 8.33
C VAL A 291 0.88 -0.93 8.13
N GLY A 292 1.29 -1.08 6.87
CA GLY A 292 2.51 -1.78 6.51
C GLY A 292 2.42 -3.31 6.63
N SER A 293 3.49 -4.02 6.24
CA SER A 293 3.54 -5.49 6.23
C SER A 293 4.17 -6.12 7.48
N CYS A 294 4.73 -5.31 8.39
CA CYS A 294 5.37 -5.74 9.63
C CYS A 294 4.43 -6.52 10.58
N LYS A 295 3.11 -6.45 10.38
CA LYS A 295 2.14 -7.42 10.91
C LYS A 295 1.52 -8.13 9.71
N LEU A 296 1.55 -9.46 9.71
CA LEU A 296 0.82 -10.24 8.73
C LEU A 296 -0.67 -9.88 8.81
N ALA A 297 -1.29 -9.61 7.65
CA ALA A 297 -2.67 -9.12 7.58
C ALA A 297 -3.74 -10.16 7.97
N VAL A 298 -3.32 -11.36 8.38
CA VAL A 298 -4.18 -12.50 8.68
C VAL A 298 -3.63 -13.29 9.88
N PRO A 299 -4.24 -13.20 11.07
CA PRO A 299 -4.26 -14.33 11.99
C PRO A 299 -5.02 -15.48 11.32
N LEU A 300 -4.41 -16.65 11.17
CA LEU A 300 -5.05 -17.81 10.54
C LEU A 300 -6.22 -18.39 11.37
N GLU A 301 -6.40 -17.94 12.61
CA GLU A 301 -7.62 -18.14 13.38
C GLU A 301 -8.77 -17.30 12.80
N THR A 302 -9.59 -17.93 11.96
CA THR A 302 -10.71 -17.31 11.24
C THR A 302 -11.92 -17.00 12.13
N ASN A 303 -11.71 -16.22 13.19
CA ASN A 303 -12.73 -15.37 13.80
C ASN A 303 -13.11 -14.17 12.88
N VAL A 304 -13.15 -14.43 11.56
CA VAL A 304 -13.74 -13.53 10.56
C VAL A 304 -15.21 -13.43 10.91
N ARG A 305 -15.61 -12.31 11.53
CA ARG A 305 -17.02 -12.04 11.80
C ARG A 305 -17.77 -12.14 10.47
N PRO A 306 -18.74 -13.05 10.32
CA PRO A 306 -19.53 -13.11 9.09
C PRO A 306 -20.22 -11.76 8.95
N TYR A 307 -19.88 -11.05 7.87
CA TYR A 307 -20.20 -9.64 7.69
C TYR A 307 -21.72 -9.45 7.79
N LEU A 308 -22.20 -8.91 8.92
CA LEU A 308 -23.60 -9.05 9.31
C LEU A 308 -24.52 -8.49 8.20
N PRO A 309 -25.35 -9.34 7.58
CA PRO A 309 -26.01 -8.96 6.34
C PRO A 309 -27.08 -7.89 6.62
N GLY A 310 -26.96 -6.77 5.91
CA GLY A 310 -27.97 -5.71 5.86
C GLY A 310 -29.24 -6.16 5.12
N ASN A 311 -29.95 -7.14 5.67
CA ASN A 311 -31.26 -7.66 5.27
C ASN A 311 -31.42 -8.08 3.79
N GLY A 312 -30.32 -8.30 3.06
CA GLY A 312 -30.30 -8.68 1.65
C GLY A 312 -29.23 -9.73 1.36
N ARG A 313 -29.52 -10.61 0.39
CA ARG A 313 -28.59 -11.64 -0.10
C ARG A 313 -27.56 -10.97 -1.02
N ARG A 314 -26.30 -10.87 -0.56
CA ARG A 314 -25.20 -10.32 -1.35
C ARG A 314 -25.02 -11.09 -2.66
N ARG A 315 -24.82 -10.34 -3.75
CA ARG A 315 -24.53 -10.84 -5.09
C ARG A 315 -23.01 -10.92 -5.24
N GLU A 316 -22.51 -12.14 -5.20
CA GLU A 316 -21.08 -12.46 -5.08
C GLU A 316 -20.71 -13.51 -6.13
N ALA A 317 -19.74 -13.17 -6.99
CA ALA A 317 -19.33 -14.00 -8.13
C ALA A 317 -17.81 -14.11 -8.27
N TYR A 318 -17.35 -15.19 -8.90
CA TYR A 318 -16.03 -15.21 -9.52
C TYR A 318 -16.11 -14.61 -10.92
N ALA A 319 -15.13 -13.78 -11.27
CA ALA A 319 -15.06 -13.10 -12.55
C ALA A 319 -13.78 -13.47 -13.31
N THR A 320 -13.87 -13.66 -14.62
CA THR A 320 -12.70 -13.74 -15.51
C THR A 320 -12.92 -12.99 -16.82
N ILE A 321 -11.87 -12.83 -17.64
CA ILE A 321 -11.92 -12.03 -18.87
C ILE A 321 -11.07 -12.61 -20.00
N LEU A 322 -11.62 -12.65 -21.21
CA LEU A 322 -10.91 -13.04 -22.44
C LEU A 322 -10.96 -11.90 -23.46
N HIS A 323 -9.79 -11.35 -23.81
CA HIS A 323 -9.67 -10.13 -24.62
C HIS A 323 -8.69 -10.19 -25.80
N SER A 324 -8.00 -11.32 -26.04
CA SER A 324 -7.00 -11.42 -27.11
C SER A 324 -6.87 -12.79 -27.81
N ALA A 325 -7.20 -13.91 -27.16
CA ALA A 325 -6.93 -15.23 -27.75
C ALA A 325 -7.89 -16.32 -27.28
N HIS A 326 -8.36 -17.13 -28.23
CA HIS A 326 -9.20 -18.31 -28.01
C HIS A 326 -8.47 -19.42 -27.23
N ILE A 327 -7.14 -19.41 -27.18
CA ILE A 327 -6.32 -20.38 -26.43
C ILE A 327 -6.68 -20.42 -24.93
N TYR A 328 -7.11 -19.28 -24.37
CA TYR A 328 -7.50 -19.15 -22.96
C TYR A 328 -8.94 -19.64 -22.68
N VAL A 329 -9.72 -20.03 -23.69
CA VAL A 329 -11.06 -20.61 -23.48
C VAL A 329 -10.98 -21.91 -22.70
N CYS A 330 -10.02 -22.78 -23.03
CA CYS A 330 -9.76 -24.02 -22.27
C CYS A 330 -9.33 -23.72 -20.82
N GLY A 331 -8.52 -22.67 -20.62
CA GLY A 331 -8.10 -22.22 -19.30
C GLY A 331 -9.28 -21.70 -18.45
N ALA A 332 -10.13 -20.84 -19.01
CA ALA A 332 -11.33 -20.36 -18.34
C ALA A 332 -12.33 -21.50 -18.03
N ILE A 333 -12.48 -22.49 -18.90
CA ILE A 333 -13.26 -23.71 -18.63
C ILE A 333 -12.66 -24.47 -17.43
N ALA A 334 -11.34 -24.69 -17.42
CA ALA A 334 -10.66 -25.37 -16.33
C ALA A 334 -10.75 -24.59 -14.99
N ALA A 335 -10.67 -23.26 -15.03
CA ALA A 335 -10.86 -22.39 -13.87
C ALA A 335 -12.27 -22.56 -13.27
N ALA A 336 -13.33 -22.48 -14.08
CA ALA A 336 -14.70 -22.74 -13.61
C ALA A 336 -14.88 -24.13 -13.00
N GLN A 337 -14.36 -25.17 -13.65
CA GLN A 337 -14.42 -26.53 -13.12
C GLN A 337 -13.66 -26.64 -11.79
N SER A 338 -12.49 -26.01 -11.65
CA SER A 338 -11.73 -26.01 -10.39
C SER A 338 -12.49 -25.33 -9.24
N ILE A 339 -13.15 -24.18 -9.50
CA ILE A 339 -13.99 -23.45 -8.53
C ILE A 339 -15.19 -24.31 -8.07
N ARG A 340 -15.79 -25.08 -9.00
CA ARG A 340 -16.89 -26.01 -8.68
C ARG A 340 -16.41 -27.26 -7.93
N LEU A 341 -15.25 -27.81 -8.29
CA LEU A 341 -14.65 -28.98 -7.63
C LEU A 341 -14.27 -28.70 -6.17
N VAL A 342 -13.91 -27.46 -5.83
CA VAL A 342 -13.71 -27.03 -4.43
C VAL A 342 -15.02 -26.61 -3.72
N GLY A 343 -16.17 -26.97 -4.28
CA GLY A 343 -17.49 -26.83 -3.65
C GLY A 343 -18.08 -25.41 -3.64
N SER A 344 -17.50 -24.44 -4.36
CA SER A 344 -18.06 -23.09 -4.37
C SER A 344 -19.39 -23.03 -5.14
N THR A 345 -20.39 -22.42 -4.52
CA THR A 345 -21.76 -22.24 -5.06
C THR A 345 -21.99 -20.85 -5.66
N ARG A 346 -20.95 -20.01 -5.74
CA ARG A 346 -21.05 -18.63 -6.22
C ARG A 346 -21.36 -18.55 -7.72
N GLU A 347 -21.81 -17.39 -8.17
CA GLU A 347 -21.99 -17.15 -9.60
C GLU A 347 -20.63 -17.05 -10.31
N LEU A 348 -20.60 -17.35 -11.61
CA LEU A 348 -19.39 -17.33 -12.44
C LEU A 348 -19.69 -16.42 -13.63
N VAL A 349 -19.03 -15.28 -13.76
CA VAL A 349 -19.25 -14.33 -14.86
C VAL A 349 -17.98 -14.15 -15.69
N ILE A 350 -18.09 -14.25 -17.02
CA ILE A 350 -16.96 -14.08 -17.94
C ILE A 350 -17.20 -12.93 -18.90
N LEU A 351 -16.26 -11.99 -18.91
CA LEU A 351 -16.23 -10.89 -19.86
C LEU A 351 -15.49 -11.34 -21.12
N VAL A 352 -16.14 -11.24 -22.29
CA VAL A 352 -15.56 -11.67 -23.58
C VAL A 352 -15.71 -10.58 -24.64
N ASP A 353 -14.73 -10.46 -25.52
CA ASP A 353 -14.85 -9.58 -26.70
C ASP A 353 -15.57 -10.26 -27.88
N GLU A 354 -15.71 -9.53 -28.99
CA GLU A 354 -16.31 -10.01 -30.24
C GLU A 354 -15.44 -11.06 -30.98
N THR A 355 -14.17 -11.24 -30.62
CA THR A 355 -13.29 -12.25 -31.22
C THR A 355 -13.56 -13.67 -30.69
N ILE A 356 -14.16 -13.79 -29.50
CA ILE A 356 -14.57 -15.08 -28.93
C ILE A 356 -15.82 -15.58 -29.66
N THR A 357 -15.63 -16.54 -30.59
CA THR A 357 -16.68 -17.09 -31.45
C THR A 357 -17.80 -17.80 -30.69
N SER A 358 -18.98 -17.95 -31.31
CA SER A 358 -20.15 -18.62 -30.71
C SER A 358 -19.88 -20.05 -30.22
N HIS A 359 -18.98 -20.80 -30.88
CA HIS A 359 -18.56 -22.12 -30.42
C HIS A 359 -17.88 -22.05 -29.04
N HIS A 360 -16.92 -21.14 -28.88
CA HIS A 360 -16.24 -20.91 -27.61
C HIS A 360 -17.20 -20.38 -26.53
N ARG A 361 -18.11 -19.47 -26.89
CA ARG A 361 -19.15 -18.95 -25.98
C ARG A 361 -20.06 -20.07 -25.46
N ASN A 362 -20.47 -21.00 -26.31
CA ASN A 362 -21.24 -22.17 -25.90
C ASN A 362 -20.44 -23.10 -24.98
N GLY A 363 -19.15 -23.30 -25.22
CA GLY A 363 -18.26 -24.06 -24.33
C GLY A 363 -18.09 -23.42 -22.95
N LEU A 364 -17.95 -22.10 -22.89
CA LEU A 364 -17.90 -21.33 -21.64
C LEU A 364 -19.22 -21.43 -20.85
N ALA A 365 -20.36 -21.27 -21.53
CA ALA A 365 -21.68 -21.42 -20.92
C ALA A 365 -21.91 -22.85 -20.40
N ALA A 366 -21.49 -23.87 -21.15
CA ALA A 366 -21.56 -25.27 -20.73
C ALA A 366 -20.66 -25.59 -19.52
N ALA A 367 -19.55 -24.85 -19.34
CA ALA A 367 -18.73 -24.91 -18.14
C ALA A 367 -19.32 -24.14 -16.94
N GLY A 368 -20.45 -23.45 -17.11
CA GLY A 368 -21.17 -22.73 -16.07
C GLY A 368 -20.86 -21.23 -15.96
N TRP A 369 -20.17 -20.63 -16.94
CA TRP A 369 -19.97 -19.18 -17.01
C TRP A 369 -21.19 -18.44 -17.60
N GLU A 370 -21.60 -17.35 -16.96
CA GLU A 370 -22.45 -16.34 -17.58
C GLU A 370 -21.60 -15.47 -18.52
N VAL A 371 -21.85 -15.57 -19.83
CA VAL A 371 -21.00 -14.97 -20.87
C VAL A 371 -21.50 -13.57 -21.26
N ARG A 372 -20.76 -12.53 -20.88
CA ARG A 372 -21.10 -11.11 -21.16
C ARG A 372 -20.14 -10.50 -22.18
N THR A 373 -20.69 -9.92 -23.25
CA THR A 373 -19.88 -9.22 -24.26
C THR A 373 -19.40 -7.86 -23.76
N ILE A 374 -18.12 -7.53 -23.98
CA ILE A 374 -17.52 -6.23 -23.67
C ILE A 374 -16.81 -5.63 -24.90
N GLN A 375 -16.83 -4.29 -24.97
CA GLN A 375 -15.89 -3.56 -25.83
C GLN A 375 -14.52 -3.50 -25.13
N ARG A 376 -13.46 -3.96 -25.81
CA ARG A 376 -12.09 -3.92 -25.30
C ARG A 376 -11.62 -2.49 -24.98
N ILE A 377 -10.62 -2.40 -24.11
CA ILE A 377 -9.89 -1.15 -23.83
C ILE A 377 -8.42 -1.38 -24.19
N ARG A 378 -7.89 -0.59 -25.13
CA ARG A 378 -6.47 -0.64 -25.50
C ARG A 378 -5.63 0.01 -24.40
N ASN A 379 -4.55 -0.64 -24.00
CA ASN A 379 -3.47 -0.04 -23.22
C ASN A 379 -2.77 1.02 -24.08
N PRO A 380 -2.83 2.33 -23.75
CA PRO A 380 -2.21 3.37 -24.56
C PRO A 380 -0.68 3.36 -24.52
N LYS A 381 -0.08 2.60 -23.59
CA LYS A 381 1.37 2.41 -23.45
C LYS A 381 1.88 1.11 -24.07
N ALA A 382 0.99 0.27 -24.60
CA ALA A 382 1.40 -0.95 -25.29
C ALA A 382 1.79 -0.67 -26.74
N GLU A 383 2.83 -1.36 -27.19
CA GLU A 383 3.14 -1.52 -28.62
C GLU A 383 1.97 -2.19 -29.35
N ARG A 384 1.94 -2.03 -30.67
CA ARG A 384 0.88 -2.58 -31.51
C ARG A 384 0.99 -4.10 -31.60
N ASP A 385 -0.13 -4.81 -31.54
CA ASP A 385 -0.21 -6.27 -31.66
C ASP A 385 0.55 -7.04 -30.54
N ALA A 386 1.01 -6.34 -29.49
CA ALA A 386 1.69 -6.92 -28.33
C ALA A 386 0.71 -7.68 -27.41
N TYR A 387 1.19 -8.71 -26.70
CA TYR A 387 0.34 -9.55 -25.83
C TYR A 387 -0.45 -8.74 -24.78
N ASN A 388 0.12 -7.62 -24.32
CA ASN A 388 -0.46 -6.75 -23.30
C ASN A 388 -1.29 -5.56 -23.86
N GLU A 389 -1.51 -5.51 -25.18
CA GLU A 389 -2.21 -4.41 -25.86
C GLU A 389 -3.64 -4.21 -25.34
N TRP A 390 -4.31 -5.29 -24.93
CA TRP A 390 -5.72 -5.27 -24.55
C TRP A 390 -5.96 -5.53 -23.06
N ASN A 391 -4.90 -5.62 -22.24
CA ASN A 391 -4.98 -5.92 -20.80
C ASN A 391 -5.78 -4.86 -20.00
N TYR A 392 -5.88 -3.62 -20.50
CA TYR A 392 -6.72 -2.58 -19.89
C TYR A 392 -8.22 -2.94 -19.96
N SER A 393 -8.61 -3.91 -20.77
CA SER A 393 -9.96 -4.49 -20.73
C SER A 393 -10.30 -5.09 -19.36
N LYS A 394 -9.32 -5.47 -18.53
CA LYS A 394 -9.54 -5.86 -17.12
C LYS A 394 -10.30 -4.79 -16.32
N PHE A 395 -10.19 -3.50 -16.65
CA PHE A 395 -10.95 -2.46 -15.96
C PHE A 395 -12.49 -2.61 -16.13
N ARG A 396 -12.97 -3.32 -17.15
CA ARG A 396 -14.40 -3.65 -17.33
C ARG A 396 -14.98 -4.45 -16.15
N LEU A 397 -14.16 -5.10 -15.33
CA LEU A 397 -14.58 -5.78 -14.09
C LEU A 397 -15.30 -4.84 -13.12
N TRP A 398 -14.89 -3.56 -13.04
CA TRP A 398 -15.60 -2.55 -12.23
C TRP A 398 -16.97 -2.15 -12.78
N GLN A 399 -17.34 -2.59 -13.99
CA GLN A 399 -18.67 -2.33 -14.56
C GLN A 399 -19.69 -3.44 -14.26
N LEU A 400 -19.28 -4.52 -13.57
CA LEU A 400 -20.14 -5.58 -13.06
C LEU A 400 -20.97 -5.13 -11.83
N THR A 401 -21.63 -3.97 -11.91
CA THR A 401 -22.33 -3.30 -10.79
C THR A 401 -23.65 -3.98 -10.37
N ASP A 402 -24.01 -5.08 -11.02
CA ASP A 402 -25.00 -6.03 -10.57
C ASP A 402 -24.45 -7.05 -9.55
N TYR A 403 -23.14 -7.06 -9.32
CA TYR A 403 -22.49 -7.74 -8.19
C TYR A 403 -22.04 -6.72 -7.15
N ASP A 404 -22.21 -7.08 -5.88
CA ASP A 404 -21.78 -6.26 -4.75
C ASP A 404 -20.28 -6.43 -4.48
N LYS A 405 -19.75 -7.63 -4.80
CA LYS A 405 -18.33 -7.98 -4.76
C LYS A 405 -18.00 -9.13 -5.72
N ILE A 406 -16.81 -9.11 -6.31
CA ILE A 406 -16.29 -10.18 -7.17
C ILE A 406 -14.88 -10.61 -6.76
N ILE A 407 -14.55 -11.88 -6.95
CA ILE A 407 -13.17 -12.37 -6.98
C ILE A 407 -12.78 -12.52 -8.45
N PHE A 408 -11.90 -11.64 -8.93
CA PHE A 408 -11.27 -11.83 -10.23
C PHE A 408 -10.23 -12.94 -10.18
N ILE A 409 -10.20 -13.79 -11.20
CA ILE A 409 -9.19 -14.83 -11.44
C ILE A 409 -8.78 -14.78 -12.92
N ASP A 410 -7.48 -14.70 -13.24
CA ASP A 410 -6.97 -14.84 -14.62
C ASP A 410 -7.20 -16.26 -15.17
N ALA A 411 -7.43 -16.37 -16.47
CA ALA A 411 -7.84 -17.61 -17.14
C ALA A 411 -6.73 -18.69 -17.23
N ASP A 412 -5.53 -18.44 -16.71
CA ASP A 412 -4.42 -19.40 -16.62
C ASP A 412 -4.21 -19.96 -15.19
N LEU A 413 -5.09 -19.63 -14.24
CA LEU A 413 -5.04 -20.11 -12.85
C LEU A 413 -6.04 -21.25 -12.56
N LEU A 414 -5.70 -22.07 -11.55
CA LEU A 414 -6.53 -23.18 -11.06
C LEU A 414 -6.73 -23.06 -9.54
N ILE A 415 -7.96 -23.28 -9.10
CA ILE A 415 -8.35 -23.21 -7.68
C ILE A 415 -8.30 -24.60 -7.06
N LEU A 416 -7.31 -24.82 -6.18
CA LEU A 416 -7.03 -26.13 -5.56
C LEU A 416 -7.67 -26.33 -4.18
N ARG A 417 -8.19 -25.27 -3.57
CA ARG A 417 -8.96 -25.25 -2.30
C ARG A 417 -10.03 -24.18 -2.37
N ASN A 418 -11.07 -24.27 -1.55
CA ASN A 418 -12.10 -23.24 -1.51
C ASN A 418 -11.52 -21.90 -1.03
N ILE A 419 -11.78 -20.82 -1.78
CA ILE A 419 -11.34 -19.45 -1.47
C ILE A 419 -12.52 -18.48 -1.29
N ASP A 420 -13.74 -18.99 -1.03
CA ASP A 420 -14.93 -18.15 -0.81
C ASP A 420 -14.80 -17.24 0.43
N PHE A 421 -13.85 -17.52 1.33
CA PHE A 421 -13.50 -16.61 2.43
C PHE A 421 -12.98 -15.25 1.93
N LEU A 422 -12.40 -15.17 0.72
CA LEU A 422 -11.93 -13.90 0.15
C LEU A 422 -13.07 -12.89 -0.11
N PHE A 423 -14.34 -13.33 -0.19
CA PHE A 423 -15.48 -12.40 -0.25
C PHE A 423 -15.66 -11.57 1.04
N SER A 424 -15.04 -11.93 2.18
CA SER A 424 -15.00 -11.04 3.35
C SER A 424 -14.01 -9.89 3.20
N MET A 425 -12.96 -10.04 2.38
CA MET A 425 -11.87 -9.06 2.26
C MET A 425 -12.31 -7.79 1.50
N PRO A 426 -11.82 -6.59 1.85
CA PRO A 426 -12.24 -5.33 1.23
C PRO A 426 -11.61 -5.10 -0.17
N GLU A 427 -12.22 -4.25 -0.98
CA GLU A 427 -11.53 -3.70 -2.17
C GLU A 427 -10.36 -2.76 -1.75
N ILE A 428 -9.14 -2.88 -2.30
CA ILE A 428 -8.62 -3.97 -3.14
C ILE A 428 -7.77 -4.93 -2.30
N SER A 429 -8.02 -6.23 -2.43
CA SER A 429 -7.19 -7.29 -1.83
C SER A 429 -6.64 -8.20 -2.93
N ALA A 430 -5.32 -8.39 -2.95
CA ALA A 430 -4.60 -9.16 -3.97
C ALA A 430 -3.29 -9.70 -3.38
N THR A 431 -2.64 -10.65 -4.05
CA THR A 431 -1.34 -11.21 -3.62
C THR A 431 -0.17 -10.27 -3.97
N GLY A 432 0.93 -10.35 -3.21
CA GLY A 432 2.18 -9.63 -3.54
C GLY A 432 2.80 -10.07 -4.87
N ASN A 433 3.72 -9.27 -5.41
CA ASN A 433 4.43 -9.57 -6.65
C ASN A 433 5.89 -9.10 -6.64
N ASN A 434 6.16 -7.85 -7.04
CA ASN A 434 7.49 -7.25 -7.12
C ASN A 434 7.44 -5.86 -6.51
N ALA A 435 8.31 -5.60 -5.53
CA ALA A 435 8.22 -4.41 -4.69
C ALA A 435 6.81 -4.20 -4.16
N THR A 436 6.40 -2.94 -4.00
CA THR A 436 5.07 -2.54 -3.54
C THR A 436 4.00 -2.60 -4.65
N LEU A 437 4.03 -3.66 -5.47
CA LEU A 437 3.05 -3.99 -6.49
C LEU A 437 2.43 -5.36 -6.21
N PHE A 438 1.13 -5.48 -6.39
CA PHE A 438 0.40 -6.74 -6.30
C PHE A 438 0.34 -7.48 -7.65
N ASN A 439 0.01 -8.77 -7.62
CA ASN A 439 -0.27 -9.56 -8.81
C ASN A 439 -1.74 -9.35 -9.24
N SER A 440 -1.97 -8.96 -10.49
CA SER A 440 -3.32 -8.70 -11.03
C SER A 440 -4.11 -9.96 -11.45
N GLY A 441 -3.59 -11.16 -11.16
CA GLY A 441 -4.19 -12.44 -11.50
C GLY A 441 -5.22 -12.96 -10.50
N VAL A 442 -5.17 -12.53 -9.24
CA VAL A 442 -6.25 -12.74 -8.26
C VAL A 442 -6.52 -11.44 -7.52
N MET A 443 -7.74 -10.91 -7.61
CA MET A 443 -8.12 -9.63 -6.99
C MET A 443 -9.55 -9.67 -6.45
N VAL A 444 -9.74 -9.24 -5.21
CA VAL A 444 -11.07 -8.97 -4.63
C VAL A 444 -11.47 -7.53 -4.93
N LEU A 445 -12.55 -7.36 -5.70
CA LEU A 445 -13.04 -6.07 -6.19
C LEU A 445 -14.49 -5.86 -5.79
N GLU A 446 -14.92 -4.61 -5.64
CA GLU A 446 -16.30 -4.23 -5.33
C GLU A 446 -16.83 -3.29 -6.43
N PRO A 447 -17.46 -3.84 -7.50
CA PRO A 447 -17.77 -3.10 -8.73
C PRO A 447 -18.39 -1.71 -8.55
N SER A 448 -17.98 -0.79 -9.42
CA SER A 448 -18.21 0.64 -9.30
C SER A 448 -17.96 1.35 -10.64
N ASN A 449 -19.03 1.81 -11.30
CA ASN A 449 -18.92 2.70 -12.47
C ASN A 449 -18.29 4.07 -12.12
N CYS A 450 -18.14 4.40 -10.82
CA CYS A 450 -17.40 5.56 -10.36
C CYS A 450 -15.88 5.26 -10.39
N THR A 451 -15.46 4.16 -9.78
CA THR A 451 -14.05 3.70 -9.77
C THR A 451 -13.52 3.42 -11.18
N PHE A 452 -14.37 2.92 -12.08
CA PHE A 452 -14.05 2.73 -13.50
C PHE A 452 -13.76 4.04 -14.28
N ARG A 453 -14.18 5.21 -13.77
CA ARG A 453 -14.02 6.52 -14.43
C ARG A 453 -12.86 7.36 -13.86
N CYS A 454 -12.25 6.93 -12.77
CA CYS A 454 -11.12 7.60 -12.11
C CYS A 454 -9.77 7.17 -12.71
#